data_AF-A0A521H863-F1
#
_entry.id   AF-A0A521H863-F1
#
_cell.length_a   1.000
_cell.length_b   1.000
_cell.length_c   1.000
_cell.angle_alpha   90.00
_cell.angle_beta   90.00
_cell.angle_gamma   90.00
#
_symmetry.space_group_name_H-M   'P 1'
#
loop_
_entity.id
_entity.type
_entity.pdbx_description
1 polymer ?
#
loop_
_entity_poly.entity_id
_entity_poly.type
_entity_poly.pdbx_seq_one_letter_code
_entity_poly.pdbx_strand_id
1 'polypeptide(L)'
;MLLLPPCAPCLQDPAPVSMEAVAAELAGKGVRFDPERGLIELDGRIAQTYEPLEYLLVARPKGKDYEALLAVEDVSVGALNTALLLAGMEPGRNAKFALVQPPPTPEEMAQGAPAYTVEPPAGTGMYIYVWWEEEVRDAAGARSERYFYRAEDLVLNARSERTYQRGPWIYLGSRFVRPHKDAPELFAAEAEGNLVSIVYFDPSNQLMTGSDPEADNQHVWYPNFYLLPEIGHPVKILFSREPLDAPPPTLNAPASAEGGR
;
A
#
# COMPACT_ATOMS: atom_id res chain seq x y z
N MET A 1 9.65 -62.94 26.28
CA MET A 1 10.57 -62.01 25.60
C MET A 1 9.71 -60.96 24.91
N LEU A 2 9.42 -59.86 25.59
CA LEU A 2 8.57 -58.78 25.08
C LEU A 2 9.44 -57.83 24.27
N LEU A 3 9.21 -57.78 22.96
CA LEU A 3 9.82 -56.82 22.05
C LEU A 3 9.19 -55.45 22.32
N LEU A 4 10.01 -54.46 22.67
CA LEU A 4 9.59 -53.07 22.74
C LEU A 4 9.32 -52.55 21.31
N PRO A 5 8.30 -51.69 21.13
CA PRO A 5 8.02 -51.08 19.84
C PRO A 5 9.15 -50.11 19.43
N PRO A 6 9.39 -49.93 18.12
CA PRO A 6 10.37 -48.96 17.65
C PRO A 6 9.98 -47.55 18.07
N CYS A 7 10.97 -46.80 18.56
CA CYS A 7 10.86 -45.40 18.94
C CYS A 7 10.36 -44.60 17.72
N ALA A 8 9.33 -43.76 17.92
CA ALA A 8 8.84 -42.87 16.88
C ALA A 8 9.98 -41.97 16.39
N PRO A 9 10.11 -41.73 15.06
CA PRO A 9 11.15 -40.86 14.55
C PRO A 9 10.96 -39.46 15.16
N CYS A 10 12.01 -38.95 15.80
CA CYS A 10 12.06 -37.58 16.28
C CYS A 10 11.77 -36.65 15.11
N LEU A 11 10.72 -35.83 15.22
CA LEU A 11 10.48 -34.71 14.31
C LEU A 11 11.75 -33.85 14.36
N GLN A 12 12.49 -33.81 13.26
CA GLN A 12 13.60 -32.88 13.11
C GLN A 12 13.01 -31.48 12.98
N ASP A 13 13.49 -30.55 13.81
CA ASP A 13 13.16 -29.14 13.64
C ASP A 13 13.56 -28.71 12.23
N PRO A 14 12.70 -27.96 11.51
CA PRO A 14 13.05 -27.47 10.19
C PRO A 14 14.30 -26.60 10.29
N ALA A 15 15.22 -26.78 9.32
CA ALA A 15 16.41 -25.95 9.23
C ALA A 15 16.02 -24.46 9.17
N PRO A 16 16.82 -23.56 9.78
CA PRO A 16 16.54 -22.13 9.75
C PRO A 16 16.50 -21.63 8.30
N VAL A 17 15.39 -21.01 7.91
CA VAL A 17 15.23 -20.40 6.59
C VAL A 17 16.00 -19.07 6.57
N SER A 18 16.86 -18.86 5.57
CA SER A 18 17.59 -17.60 5.42
C SER A 18 16.67 -16.48 4.94
N MET A 19 16.97 -15.23 5.31
CA MET A 19 16.23 -14.06 4.80
C MET A 19 16.32 -13.92 3.28
N GLU A 20 17.42 -14.37 2.68
CA GLU A 20 17.57 -14.44 1.22
C GLU A 20 16.56 -15.39 0.58
N ALA A 21 16.34 -16.58 1.16
CA ALA A 21 15.34 -17.52 0.68
C ALA A 21 13.92 -16.98 0.84
N VAL A 22 13.65 -16.27 1.95
CA VAL A 22 12.37 -15.58 2.15
C VAL A 22 12.16 -14.49 1.11
N ALA A 23 13.16 -13.63 0.87
CA ALA A 23 13.09 -12.57 -0.12
C ALA A 23 12.88 -13.12 -1.54
N ALA A 24 13.53 -14.24 -1.89
CA ALA A 24 13.33 -14.91 -3.17
C ALA A 24 11.91 -15.48 -3.33
N GLU A 25 11.35 -16.09 -2.28
CA GLU A 25 9.96 -16.59 -2.29
C GLU A 25 8.94 -15.44 -2.42
N LEU A 26 9.17 -14.32 -1.73
CA LEU A 26 8.34 -13.12 -1.87
C LEU A 26 8.43 -12.54 -3.29
N ALA A 27 9.64 -12.51 -3.88
CA ALA A 27 9.84 -12.01 -5.24
C ALA A 27 9.10 -12.87 -6.27
N GLY A 28 9.08 -14.20 -6.09
CA GLY A 28 8.26 -15.12 -6.90
C GLY A 28 6.75 -14.89 -6.80
N LYS A 29 6.31 -14.09 -5.82
CA LYS A 29 4.91 -13.67 -5.62
C LYS A 29 4.69 -12.18 -5.92
N GLY A 30 5.60 -11.55 -6.66
CA GLY A 30 5.50 -10.16 -7.10
C GLY A 30 5.94 -9.12 -6.06
N VAL A 31 6.58 -9.53 -4.95
CA VAL A 31 6.97 -8.63 -3.85
C VAL A 31 8.48 -8.66 -3.65
N ARG A 32 9.18 -7.60 -4.07
CA ARG A 32 10.63 -7.50 -3.87
C ARG A 32 10.92 -6.87 -2.52
N PHE A 33 11.68 -7.57 -1.68
CA PHE A 33 11.91 -7.18 -0.29
C PHE A 33 13.41 -7.08 0.01
N ASP A 34 13.80 -5.95 0.59
CA ASP A 34 15.12 -5.72 1.17
C ASP A 34 14.99 -5.58 2.70
N PRO A 35 15.34 -6.63 3.47
CA PRO A 35 15.19 -6.61 4.91
C PRO A 35 16.18 -5.69 5.61
N GLU A 36 17.36 -5.45 5.04
CA GLU A 36 18.39 -4.62 5.66
C GLU A 36 18.02 -3.15 5.60
N ARG A 37 17.49 -2.71 4.45
CA ARG A 37 17.04 -1.33 4.24
C ARG A 37 15.57 -1.10 4.60
N GLY A 38 14.81 -2.17 4.84
CA GLY A 38 13.38 -2.09 5.13
C GLY A 38 12.58 -1.56 3.94
N LEU A 39 12.91 -2.03 2.75
CA LEU A 39 12.29 -1.59 1.49
C LEU A 39 11.44 -2.71 0.88
N ILE A 40 10.28 -2.36 0.35
CA ILE A 40 9.42 -3.26 -0.41
C ILE A 40 9.09 -2.59 -1.73
N GLU A 41 9.28 -3.29 -2.85
CA GLU A 41 9.00 -2.76 -4.18
C GLU A 41 8.05 -3.68 -4.96
N LEU A 42 7.08 -3.05 -5.64
CA LEU A 42 6.11 -3.70 -6.50
C LEU A 42 6.17 -3.11 -7.92
N ASP A 43 5.80 -3.92 -8.89
CA ASP A 43 5.49 -3.46 -10.24
C ASP A 43 4.02 -3.09 -10.33
N GLY A 44 3.73 -1.86 -10.76
CA GLY A 44 2.38 -1.34 -10.88
C GLY A 44 2.18 -0.52 -12.14
N ARG A 45 1.03 0.12 -12.20
CA ARG A 45 0.65 1.05 -13.26
C ARG A 45 -0.22 2.17 -12.72
N ILE A 46 -0.28 3.28 -13.45
CA ILE A 46 -1.30 4.30 -13.22
C ILE A 46 -2.67 3.72 -13.58
N ALA A 47 -3.61 3.73 -12.65
CA ALA A 47 -4.97 3.22 -12.86
C ALA A 47 -5.94 4.36 -13.23
N GLN A 48 -5.73 5.55 -12.68
CA GLN A 48 -6.63 6.68 -12.86
C GLN A 48 -5.88 8.03 -12.87
N THR A 49 -6.36 8.99 -13.65
CA THR A 49 -5.81 10.36 -13.75
C THR A 49 -6.86 11.48 -13.62
N TYR A 50 -8.16 11.15 -13.61
CA TYR A 50 -9.24 12.14 -13.64
C TYR A 50 -10.40 11.87 -12.66
N GLU A 51 -10.70 10.61 -12.34
CA GLU A 51 -11.83 10.26 -11.48
C GLU A 51 -11.50 10.42 -9.97
N PRO A 52 -12.53 10.60 -9.11
CA PRO A 52 -12.34 10.61 -7.67
C PRO A 52 -11.66 9.35 -7.13
N LEU A 53 -10.84 9.51 -6.10
CA LEU A 53 -10.06 8.44 -5.50
C LEU A 53 -10.57 8.06 -4.11
N GLU A 54 -10.81 6.76 -3.92
CA GLU A 54 -10.98 6.14 -2.60
C GLU A 54 -9.68 5.42 -2.15
N TYR A 55 -8.90 4.92 -3.11
CA TYR A 55 -7.73 4.09 -2.87
C TYR A 55 -6.47 4.68 -3.51
N LEU A 56 -5.34 4.53 -2.83
CA LEU A 56 -4.04 4.78 -3.43
C LEU A 56 -3.62 3.59 -4.30
N LEU A 57 -3.79 2.38 -3.78
CA LEU A 57 -3.28 1.16 -4.39
C LEU A 57 -4.28 0.01 -4.26
N VAL A 58 -4.51 -0.68 -5.38
CA VAL A 58 -5.35 -1.88 -5.46
C VAL A 58 -4.65 -3.01 -6.21
N ALA A 59 -5.05 -4.26 -5.94
CA ALA A 59 -4.67 -5.45 -6.67
C ALA A 59 -5.78 -5.87 -7.64
N ARG A 60 -5.45 -6.00 -8.92
CA ARG A 60 -6.37 -6.49 -9.96
C ARG A 60 -6.38 -8.03 -10.00
N PRO A 61 -7.50 -8.65 -10.43
CA PRO A 61 -8.73 -8.05 -10.96
C PRO A 61 -9.79 -7.73 -9.88
N LYS A 62 -9.48 -7.90 -8.59
CA LYS A 62 -10.49 -7.82 -7.52
C LYS A 62 -10.78 -6.38 -7.07
N GLY A 63 -9.73 -5.58 -6.93
CA GLY A 63 -9.83 -4.22 -6.41
C GLY A 63 -10.50 -3.24 -7.36
N LYS A 64 -11.00 -2.14 -6.81
CA LYS A 64 -11.69 -1.09 -7.56
C LYS A 64 -10.70 -0.14 -8.25
N ASP A 65 -10.18 -0.56 -9.40
CA ASP A 65 -9.18 0.22 -10.15
C ASP A 65 -9.70 1.58 -10.68
N TYR A 66 -11.00 1.73 -10.93
CA TYR A 66 -11.61 2.99 -11.36
C TYR A 66 -11.65 4.09 -10.27
N GLU A 67 -11.54 3.70 -8.99
CA GLU A 67 -11.48 4.59 -7.81
C GLU A 67 -10.07 4.59 -7.16
N ALA A 68 -9.05 4.11 -7.89
CA ALA A 68 -7.69 3.95 -7.39
C ALA A 68 -6.64 4.67 -8.24
N LEU A 69 -5.62 5.24 -7.60
CA LEU A 69 -4.52 5.88 -8.33
C LEU A 69 -3.61 4.85 -9.01
N LEU A 70 -3.28 3.78 -8.31
CA LEU A 70 -2.32 2.77 -8.71
C LEU A 70 -2.95 1.38 -8.69
N ALA A 71 -2.56 0.55 -9.64
CA ALA A 71 -2.93 -0.86 -9.67
C ALA A 71 -1.69 -1.75 -9.80
N VAL A 72 -1.70 -2.88 -9.09
CA VAL A 72 -0.73 -3.97 -9.28
C VAL A 72 -1.43 -5.20 -9.84
N GLU A 73 -0.68 -5.97 -10.62
CA GLU A 73 -1.07 -7.27 -11.17
C GLU A 73 -0.07 -8.31 -10.69
N ASP A 74 -0.51 -9.57 -10.56
CA ASP A 74 0.33 -10.70 -10.19
C ASP A 74 1.08 -10.56 -8.84
N VAL A 75 0.57 -9.70 -7.94
CA VAL A 75 1.06 -9.54 -6.57
C VAL A 75 0.19 -10.35 -5.61
N SER A 76 0.80 -11.22 -4.82
CA SER A 76 0.10 -11.87 -3.71
C SER A 76 -0.06 -10.88 -2.55
N VAL A 77 -1.30 -10.61 -2.15
CA VAL A 77 -1.58 -9.69 -1.04
C VAL A 77 -1.08 -10.26 0.28
N GLY A 78 -1.18 -11.59 0.45
CA GLY A 78 -0.55 -12.30 1.58
C GLY A 78 0.97 -12.14 1.63
N ALA A 79 1.66 -12.18 0.49
CA ALA A 79 3.11 -11.94 0.41
C ALA A 79 3.46 -10.50 0.76
N LEU A 80 2.70 -9.52 0.26
CA LEU A 80 2.88 -8.11 0.60
C LEU A 80 2.70 -7.89 2.10
N ASN A 81 1.64 -8.45 2.68
CA ASN A 81 1.41 -8.39 4.12
C ASN A 81 2.56 -9.02 4.91
N THR A 82 3.10 -10.14 4.44
CA THR A 82 4.26 -10.82 5.06
C THR A 82 5.50 -9.93 5.00
N ALA A 83 5.78 -9.30 3.86
CA ALA A 83 6.91 -8.38 3.70
C ALA A 83 6.79 -7.16 4.63
N LEU A 84 5.59 -6.60 4.79
CA LEU A 84 5.32 -5.51 5.72
C LEU A 84 5.63 -5.92 7.18
N LEU A 85 5.16 -7.11 7.60
CA LEU A 85 5.46 -7.64 8.93
C LEU A 85 6.96 -7.90 9.13
N LEU A 86 7.65 -8.47 8.13
CA LEU A 86 9.10 -8.69 8.18
C LEU A 86 9.89 -7.37 8.19
N ALA A 87 9.35 -6.31 7.61
CA ALA A 87 9.90 -4.95 7.72
C ALA A 87 9.70 -4.35 9.13
N GLY A 88 9.03 -5.05 10.05
CA GLY A 88 8.80 -4.60 11.43
C GLY A 88 7.56 -3.74 11.59
N MET A 89 6.58 -3.85 10.67
CA MET A 89 5.30 -3.18 10.84
C MET A 89 4.46 -3.86 11.92
N GLU A 90 3.83 -3.05 12.76
CA GLU A 90 2.86 -3.49 13.76
C GLU A 90 1.50 -2.87 13.43
N PRO A 91 0.39 -3.63 13.52
CA PRO A 91 -0.94 -3.08 13.27
C PRO A 91 -1.24 -1.87 14.15
N GLY A 92 -1.50 -0.74 13.51
CA GLY A 92 -1.99 0.47 14.14
C GLY A 92 -3.49 0.44 14.38
N ARG A 93 -4.04 1.62 14.68
CA ARG A 93 -5.48 1.86 14.79
C ARG A 93 -5.97 2.62 13.58
N ASN A 94 -7.13 2.21 13.08
CA ASN A 94 -7.87 2.96 12.07
C ASN A 94 -8.55 4.19 12.67
N ALA A 95 -9.12 5.03 11.81
CA ALA A 95 -9.87 6.22 12.22
C ALA A 95 -11.05 5.85 13.13
N LYS A 96 -11.39 6.76 14.05
CA LYS A 96 -12.59 6.62 14.90
C LYS A 96 -13.49 7.84 14.74
N PHE A 97 -14.77 7.58 14.55
CA PHE A 97 -15.82 8.59 14.50
C PHE A 97 -16.54 8.61 15.84
N ALA A 98 -16.51 9.74 16.53
CA ALA A 98 -17.20 9.92 17.80
C ALA A 98 -18.24 11.04 17.67
N LEU A 99 -19.50 10.77 18.03
CA LEU A 99 -20.53 11.81 18.05
C LEU A 99 -20.17 12.90 19.06
N VAL A 100 -20.34 14.16 18.65
CA VAL A 100 -20.15 15.30 19.56
C VAL A 100 -21.21 15.23 20.67
N GLN A 101 -20.79 15.49 21.91
CA GLN A 101 -21.67 15.48 23.08
C GLN A 101 -21.55 16.80 23.86
N PRO A 102 -22.65 17.58 23.99
CA PRO A 102 -23.99 17.32 23.44
C PRO A 102 -24.03 17.42 21.90
N PRO A 103 -25.00 16.77 21.23
CA PRO A 103 -25.14 16.89 19.78
C PRO A 103 -25.42 18.36 19.39
N PRO A 104 -24.90 18.85 18.24
CA PRO A 104 -25.17 20.20 17.78
C PRO A 104 -26.67 20.40 17.51
N THR A 105 -27.15 21.62 17.77
CA THR A 105 -28.51 22.05 17.39
C THR A 105 -28.66 22.13 15.86
N PRO A 106 -29.90 22.08 15.33
CA PRO A 106 -30.14 22.30 13.90
C PRO A 106 -29.56 23.62 13.37
N GLU A 107 -29.64 24.70 14.15
CA GLU A 107 -29.07 26.00 13.81
C GLU A 107 -27.54 25.96 13.73
N GLU A 108 -26.88 25.26 14.66
CA GLU A 108 -25.42 25.08 14.65
C GLU A 108 -24.98 24.21 13.47
N MET A 109 -25.70 23.13 13.16
CA MET A 109 -25.41 22.31 11.98
C MET A 109 -25.58 23.10 10.68
N ALA A 110 -26.60 23.97 10.59
CA ALA A 110 -26.79 24.86 9.45
C ALA A 110 -25.64 25.88 9.29
N GLN A 111 -24.91 26.18 10.38
CA GLN A 111 -23.70 27.01 10.38
C GLN A 111 -22.41 26.21 10.19
N GLY A 112 -22.51 24.89 9.99
CA GLY A 112 -21.37 24.01 9.74
C GLY A 112 -20.76 23.36 10.98
N ALA A 113 -21.44 23.37 12.13
CA ALA A 113 -20.98 22.62 13.29
C ALA A 113 -20.92 21.11 12.98
N PRO A 114 -19.80 20.43 13.26
CA PRO A 114 -19.66 19.02 12.95
C PRO A 114 -20.48 18.16 13.91
N ALA A 115 -21.17 17.14 13.38
CA ALA A 115 -21.93 16.18 14.19
C ALA A 115 -21.03 15.13 14.88
N TYR A 116 -19.79 14.99 14.41
CA TYR A 116 -18.81 14.04 14.92
C TYR A 116 -17.40 14.63 14.92
N THR A 117 -16.53 14.09 15.76
CA THR A 117 -15.09 14.28 15.69
C THR A 117 -14.44 13.05 15.07
N VAL A 118 -13.39 13.27 14.28
CA VAL A 118 -12.57 12.20 13.71
C VAL A 118 -11.25 12.13 14.47
N GLU A 119 -10.98 10.98 15.08
CA GLU A 119 -9.60 10.65 15.46
C GLU A 119 -8.93 9.98 14.26
N PRO A 120 -7.85 10.56 13.70
CA PRO A 120 -7.19 9.98 12.54
C PRO A 120 -6.49 8.65 12.88
N PRO A 121 -6.20 7.81 11.87
CA PRO A 121 -5.39 6.61 12.02
C PRO A 121 -4.04 6.92 12.67
N ALA A 122 -3.53 5.98 13.46
CA ALA A 122 -2.24 6.14 14.13
C ALA A 122 -1.58 4.79 14.38
N GLY A 123 -0.25 4.77 14.41
CA GLY A 123 0.55 3.57 14.64
C GLY A 123 1.78 3.55 13.75
N THR A 124 2.36 2.36 13.59
CA THR A 124 3.49 2.14 12.69
C THR A 124 3.03 2.25 11.24
N GLY A 125 3.87 2.81 10.37
CA GLY A 125 3.55 2.97 8.97
C GLY A 125 4.79 3.05 8.09
N MET A 126 4.57 3.10 6.79
CA MET A 126 5.63 3.24 5.79
C MET A 126 5.37 4.44 4.89
N TYR A 127 6.45 4.98 4.36
CA TYR A 127 6.41 5.97 3.30
C TYR A 127 6.23 5.28 1.96
N ILE A 128 5.31 5.76 1.14
CA ILE A 128 5.04 5.20 -0.19
C ILE A 128 5.53 6.18 -1.24
N TYR A 129 6.29 5.66 -2.19
CA TYR A 129 6.80 6.39 -3.34
C TYR A 129 6.34 5.72 -4.63
N VAL A 130 6.20 6.53 -5.66
CA VAL A 130 5.93 6.07 -7.03
C VAL A 130 7.02 6.63 -7.92
N TRP A 131 7.58 5.79 -8.79
CA TRP A 131 8.68 6.20 -9.64
C TRP A 131 8.73 5.46 -10.97
N TRP A 132 9.26 6.14 -11.98
CA TRP A 132 9.44 5.62 -13.33
C TRP A 132 10.56 6.37 -14.04
N GLU A 133 10.97 5.86 -15.20
CA GLU A 133 11.95 6.48 -16.07
C GLU A 133 11.34 6.66 -17.46
N GLU A 134 11.60 7.81 -18.09
CA GLU A 134 11.16 8.10 -19.44
C GLU A 134 12.36 8.49 -20.31
N GLU A 135 12.37 8.02 -21.56
CA GLU A 135 13.33 8.53 -22.54
C GLU A 135 12.79 9.84 -23.13
N VAL A 136 13.40 10.96 -22.75
CA VAL A 136 13.10 12.28 -23.28
C VAL A 136 14.03 12.58 -24.44
N ARG A 137 13.45 12.94 -25.59
CA ARG A 137 14.19 13.36 -26.78
C ARG A 137 14.05 14.87 -26.97
N ASP A 138 15.18 15.56 -26.95
CA ASP A 138 15.27 16.99 -27.21
C ASP A 138 16.33 17.31 -28.27
N ALA A 139 16.59 18.60 -28.51
CA ALA A 139 17.59 19.04 -29.50
C ALA A 139 19.03 18.59 -29.17
N ALA A 140 19.32 18.18 -27.92
CA ALA A 140 20.61 17.68 -27.48
C ALA A 140 20.71 16.14 -27.54
N GLY A 141 19.62 15.43 -27.82
CA GLY A 141 19.60 13.97 -28.01
C GLY A 141 18.53 13.27 -27.18
N ALA A 142 18.68 11.94 -27.03
CA ALA A 142 17.86 11.14 -26.12
C ALA A 142 18.53 11.06 -24.75
N ARG A 143 17.79 11.33 -23.67
CA ARG A 143 18.23 11.14 -22.29
C ARG A 143 17.15 10.47 -21.47
N SER A 144 17.55 9.64 -20.52
CA SER A 144 16.62 9.08 -19.53
C SER A 144 16.38 10.13 -18.44
N GLU A 145 15.12 10.51 -18.24
CA GLU A 145 14.67 11.28 -17.09
C GLU A 145 14.02 10.35 -16.07
N ARG A 146 14.26 10.62 -14.80
CA ARG A 146 13.71 9.85 -13.70
C ARG A 146 12.73 10.69 -12.89
N TYR A 147 11.55 10.14 -12.68
CA TYR A 147 10.49 10.72 -11.87
C TYR A 147 10.35 9.94 -10.57
N PHE A 148 10.36 10.63 -9.43
CA PHE A 148 10.29 10.02 -8.10
C PHE A 148 9.46 10.90 -7.18
N TYR A 149 8.29 10.42 -6.79
CA TYR A 149 7.32 11.19 -6.02
C TYR A 149 6.88 10.46 -4.77
N ARG A 150 6.61 11.23 -3.71
CA ARG A 150 5.79 10.74 -2.59
C ARG A 150 4.38 10.48 -3.10
N ALA A 151 3.79 9.37 -2.71
CA ALA A 151 2.42 9.03 -3.11
C ALA A 151 1.43 10.15 -2.74
N GLU A 152 1.67 10.84 -1.63
CA GLU A 152 0.85 11.96 -1.18
C GLU A 152 0.85 13.15 -2.15
N ASP A 153 1.96 13.40 -2.85
CA ASP A 153 2.06 14.50 -3.82
C ASP A 153 1.23 14.23 -5.08
N LEU A 154 0.94 12.95 -5.35
CA LEU A 154 0.17 12.49 -6.50
C LEU A 154 -1.35 12.53 -6.27
N VAL A 155 -1.78 12.92 -5.06
CA VAL A 155 -3.19 13.00 -4.68
C VAL A 155 -3.50 14.44 -4.26
N LEU A 156 -4.48 15.06 -4.91
CA LEU A 156 -4.94 16.41 -4.65
C LEU A 156 -6.29 16.41 -3.94
N ASN A 157 -6.45 17.35 -3.03
CA ASN A 157 -7.74 17.73 -2.48
C ASN A 157 -8.36 18.83 -3.35
N ALA A 158 -9.43 18.53 -4.09
CA ALA A 158 -10.11 19.49 -4.96
C ALA A 158 -10.82 20.63 -4.21
N ARG A 159 -11.07 20.47 -2.90
CA ARG A 159 -11.68 21.52 -2.06
C ARG A 159 -10.64 22.49 -1.52
N SER A 160 -9.53 21.98 -1.00
CA SER A 160 -8.49 22.80 -0.35
C SER A 160 -7.27 23.10 -1.25
N GLU A 161 -7.25 22.61 -2.48
CA GLU A 161 -6.20 22.83 -3.50
C GLU A 161 -4.78 22.49 -3.01
N ARG A 162 -4.69 21.52 -2.10
CA ARG A 162 -3.42 21.00 -1.56
C ARG A 162 -3.27 19.53 -1.90
N THR A 163 -2.03 19.05 -1.83
CA THR A 163 -1.77 17.61 -1.87
C THR A 163 -2.23 16.94 -0.58
N TYR A 164 -2.36 15.62 -0.62
CA TYR A 164 -2.57 14.79 0.56
C TYR A 164 -1.47 15.08 1.60
N GLN A 165 -1.82 15.05 2.88
CA GLN A 165 -0.88 15.37 3.95
C GLN A 165 0.24 14.34 3.96
N ARG A 166 1.49 14.82 3.82
CA ARG A 166 2.66 13.96 3.89
C ARG A 166 2.80 13.33 5.28
N GLY A 167 3.07 12.03 5.30
CA GLY A 167 3.26 11.25 6.51
C GLY A 167 3.47 9.77 6.21
N PRO A 168 3.70 8.94 7.24
CA PRO A 168 3.64 7.50 7.05
C PRO A 168 2.20 7.06 6.76
N TRP A 169 2.04 6.11 5.84
CA TRP A 169 0.81 5.36 5.63
C TRP A 169 0.72 4.30 6.72
N ILE A 170 -0.34 4.36 7.53
CA ILE A 170 -0.48 3.55 8.74
C ILE A 170 -0.82 2.12 8.34
N TYR A 171 -0.04 1.16 8.82
CA TYR A 171 -0.30 -0.26 8.61
C TYR A 171 -1.42 -0.74 9.54
N LEU A 172 -2.46 -1.34 8.97
CA LEU A 172 -3.61 -1.90 9.68
C LEU A 172 -3.59 -3.44 9.68
N GLY A 173 -2.92 -4.05 8.70
CA GLY A 173 -2.81 -5.51 8.57
C GLY A 173 -4.05 -6.22 8.04
N SER A 174 -5.10 -5.47 7.64
CA SER A 174 -6.39 -6.03 7.22
C SER A 174 -7.01 -6.91 8.32
N ARG A 175 -7.99 -7.72 7.97
CA ARG A 175 -8.63 -8.68 8.88
C ARG A 175 -9.05 -9.94 8.14
N PHE A 176 -9.33 -10.98 8.92
CA PHE A 176 -9.97 -12.18 8.42
C PHE A 176 -11.50 -12.04 8.55
N VAL A 177 -12.21 -12.34 7.47
CA VAL A 177 -13.66 -12.23 7.39
C VAL A 177 -14.28 -13.56 7.02
N ARG A 178 -15.44 -13.83 7.59
CA ARG A 178 -16.27 -14.97 7.22
C ARG A 178 -17.56 -14.47 6.55
N PRO A 179 -17.71 -14.60 5.22
CA PRO A 179 -18.86 -14.03 4.50
C PRO A 179 -20.23 -14.53 4.97
N HIS A 180 -20.31 -15.81 5.37
CA HIS A 180 -21.47 -16.40 6.01
C HIS A 180 -21.05 -17.58 6.90
N LYS A 181 -21.92 -18.03 7.81
CA LYS A 181 -21.58 -19.00 8.89
C LYS A 181 -20.82 -20.26 8.42
N ASP A 182 -21.13 -20.75 7.22
CA ASP A 182 -20.57 -21.99 6.63
C ASP A 182 -19.41 -21.74 5.64
N ALA A 183 -19.02 -20.48 5.39
CA ALA A 183 -17.93 -20.14 4.47
C ALA A 183 -16.56 -20.32 5.14
N PRO A 184 -15.50 -20.66 4.37
CA PRO A 184 -14.15 -20.52 4.86
C PRO A 184 -13.85 -19.06 5.19
N GLU A 185 -12.97 -18.87 6.16
CA GLU A 185 -12.45 -17.55 6.49
C GLU A 185 -11.51 -17.06 5.39
N LEU A 186 -11.64 -15.79 5.02
CA LEU A 186 -10.91 -15.15 3.94
C LEU A 186 -10.13 -13.96 4.48
N PHE A 187 -8.92 -13.76 3.98
CA PHE A 187 -8.18 -12.53 4.26
C PHE A 187 -8.78 -11.38 3.44
N ALA A 188 -9.33 -10.36 4.09
CA ALA A 188 -10.19 -9.37 3.46
C ALA A 188 -9.50 -8.60 2.33
N ALA A 189 -8.29 -8.07 2.57
CA ALA A 189 -7.50 -7.40 1.54
C ALA A 189 -7.22 -8.28 0.31
N GLU A 190 -7.03 -9.59 0.48
CA GLU A 190 -6.86 -10.53 -0.63
C GLU A 190 -8.18 -10.81 -1.34
N ALA A 191 -9.30 -10.87 -0.62
CA ALA A 191 -10.61 -11.11 -1.20
C ALA A 191 -11.13 -9.88 -1.99
N GLU A 192 -10.88 -8.68 -1.48
CA GLU A 192 -11.35 -7.42 -2.06
C GLU A 192 -10.35 -6.79 -3.03
N GLY A 193 -9.05 -7.02 -2.85
CA GLY A 193 -8.00 -6.38 -3.64
C GLY A 193 -7.76 -4.90 -3.30
N ASN A 194 -8.39 -4.34 -2.26
CA ASN A 194 -8.18 -2.97 -1.83
C ASN A 194 -7.03 -2.90 -0.82
N LEU A 195 -5.87 -2.32 -1.19
CA LEU A 195 -4.64 -2.48 -0.40
C LEU A 195 -4.33 -1.26 0.47
N VAL A 196 -4.41 -0.05 -0.11
CA VAL A 196 -4.09 1.20 0.58
C VAL A 196 -5.20 2.20 0.34
N SER A 197 -5.89 2.64 1.41
CA SER A 197 -6.98 3.60 1.30
C SER A 197 -6.52 5.05 1.50
N ILE A 198 -7.02 5.95 0.65
CA ILE A 198 -6.87 7.41 0.81
C ILE A 198 -7.87 7.93 1.84
N VAL A 199 -9.07 7.34 1.84
CA VAL A 199 -10.17 7.68 2.74
C VAL A 199 -10.30 6.68 3.90
N TYR A 200 -11.03 7.08 4.93
CA TYR A 200 -11.28 6.25 6.10
C TYR A 200 -12.49 5.32 5.88
N PHE A 201 -12.23 4.01 5.86
CA PHE A 201 -13.27 2.98 5.78
C PHE A 201 -13.46 2.29 7.13
N ASP A 202 -14.71 1.98 7.47
CA ASP A 202 -15.07 1.08 8.57
C ASP A 202 -16.07 0.04 8.05
N PRO A 203 -15.74 -1.27 8.06
CA PRO A 203 -14.52 -1.88 8.59
C PRO A 203 -13.26 -1.62 7.76
N SER A 204 -12.09 -1.63 8.41
CA SER A 204 -10.79 -1.59 7.74
C SER A 204 -10.40 -2.96 7.17
N ASN A 205 -10.74 -3.20 5.91
CA ASN A 205 -10.38 -4.42 5.19
C ASN A 205 -9.06 -4.29 4.41
N GLN A 206 -8.52 -3.07 4.30
CA GLN A 206 -7.27 -2.75 3.62
C GLN A 206 -6.03 -3.00 4.49
N LEU A 207 -4.86 -3.11 3.87
CA LEU A 207 -3.58 -3.29 4.57
C LEU A 207 -3.10 -2.01 5.23
N MET A 208 -3.31 -0.86 4.58
CA MET A 208 -2.81 0.43 5.04
C MET A 208 -3.81 1.56 4.76
N THR A 209 -3.69 2.66 5.49
CA THR A 209 -4.49 3.87 5.28
C THR A 209 -3.64 5.12 5.47
N GLY A 210 -3.98 6.20 4.77
CA GLY A 210 -3.39 7.51 5.03
C GLY A 210 -3.90 8.10 6.36
N SER A 211 -3.40 9.28 6.72
CA SER A 211 -3.78 9.96 7.98
C SER A 211 -4.17 11.42 7.78
N ASP A 212 -4.61 11.78 6.57
CA ASP A 212 -5.02 13.14 6.27
C ASP A 212 -6.30 13.52 7.04
N PRO A 213 -6.36 14.68 7.71
CA PRO A 213 -7.51 15.07 8.51
C PRO A 213 -8.80 15.27 7.68
N GLU A 214 -8.72 15.43 6.36
CA GLU A 214 -9.87 15.57 5.46
C GLU A 214 -10.23 14.23 4.76
N ALA A 215 -9.59 13.11 5.14
CA ALA A 215 -9.82 11.79 4.55
C ALA A 215 -11.14 11.12 4.99
N ASP A 216 -11.92 11.77 5.85
CA ASP A 216 -13.30 11.41 6.16
C ASP A 216 -14.27 11.75 5.00
N ASN A 217 -13.87 12.66 4.10
CA ASN A 217 -14.66 13.02 2.93
C ASN A 217 -14.11 12.33 1.67
N GLN A 218 -14.86 11.38 1.14
CA GLN A 218 -14.46 10.61 -0.05
C GLN A 218 -14.62 11.36 -1.39
N HIS A 219 -15.26 12.54 -1.39
CA HIS A 219 -15.61 13.23 -2.63
C HIS A 219 -14.61 14.31 -3.05
N VAL A 220 -13.52 14.49 -2.32
CA VAL A 220 -12.58 15.60 -2.54
C VAL A 220 -11.22 15.17 -3.08
N TRP A 221 -10.94 13.86 -3.17
CA TRP A 221 -9.61 13.36 -3.54
C TRP A 221 -9.55 13.00 -5.02
N TYR A 222 -8.57 13.56 -5.72
CA TYR A 222 -8.36 13.37 -7.16
C TYR A 222 -6.88 13.15 -7.48
N PRO A 223 -6.54 12.52 -8.60
CA PRO A 223 -5.16 12.41 -9.06
C PRO A 223 -4.55 13.79 -9.35
N ASN A 224 -3.28 13.97 -9.01
CA ASN A 224 -2.49 15.13 -9.44
C ASN A 224 -2.03 14.94 -10.90
N PHE A 225 -2.93 15.16 -11.86
CA PHE A 225 -2.69 14.87 -13.27
C PHE A 225 -1.46 15.58 -13.87
N TYR A 226 -0.99 16.68 -13.27
CA TYR A 226 0.21 17.38 -13.72
C TYR A 226 1.51 16.62 -13.45
N LEU A 227 1.50 15.69 -12.49
CA LEU A 227 2.67 14.88 -12.11
C LEU A 227 2.62 13.48 -12.68
N LEU A 228 1.47 13.06 -13.22
CA LEU A 228 1.22 11.67 -13.58
C LEU A 228 1.40 11.45 -15.09
N PRO A 229 1.97 10.30 -15.48
CA PRO A 229 1.90 9.84 -16.85
C PRO A 229 0.48 9.35 -17.16
N GLU A 230 0.26 8.90 -18.40
CA GLU A 230 -1.05 8.41 -18.84
C GLU A 230 -1.51 7.14 -18.09
N ILE A 231 -2.82 6.89 -18.09
CA ILE A 231 -3.40 5.65 -17.54
C ILE A 231 -2.77 4.44 -18.22
N GLY A 232 -2.40 3.44 -17.42
CA GLY A 232 -1.74 2.22 -17.86
C GLY A 232 -0.21 2.32 -17.90
N HIS A 233 0.37 3.51 -17.75
CA HIS A 233 1.82 3.68 -17.74
C HIS A 233 2.46 2.87 -16.61
N PRO A 234 3.51 2.07 -16.89
CA PRO A 234 4.15 1.24 -15.89
C PRO A 234 4.92 2.10 -14.89
N VAL A 235 4.78 1.78 -13.60
CA VAL A 235 5.50 2.45 -12.52
C VAL A 235 6.03 1.43 -11.52
N LYS A 236 7.00 1.84 -10.73
CA LYS A 236 7.43 1.12 -9.53
C LYS A 236 6.80 1.77 -8.32
N ILE A 237 6.34 0.95 -7.39
CA ILE A 237 5.75 1.38 -6.12
C ILE A 237 6.67 0.91 -5.01
N LEU A 238 7.18 1.84 -4.22
CA LEU A 238 8.18 1.58 -3.20
C LEU A 238 7.63 1.96 -1.82
N PHE A 239 7.65 1.00 -0.90
CA PHE A 239 7.42 1.22 0.52
C PHE A 239 8.78 1.31 1.21
N SER A 240 8.97 2.34 2.03
CA SER A 240 10.17 2.54 2.83
C SER A 240 9.82 2.83 4.29
N ARG A 241 10.58 2.25 5.22
CA ARG A 241 10.47 2.58 6.65
C ARG A 241 10.90 4.01 6.95
N GLU A 242 11.84 4.53 6.17
CA GLU A 242 12.44 5.85 6.35
C GLU A 242 12.18 6.76 5.15
N PRO A 243 12.15 8.09 5.32
CA PRO A 243 12.08 9.02 4.19
C PRO A 243 13.26 8.82 3.23
N LEU A 244 13.00 8.97 1.94
CA LEU A 244 13.98 8.82 0.86
C LEU A 244 13.97 10.09 0.00
N ASP A 245 15.15 10.56 -0.35
CA ASP A 245 15.32 11.71 -1.26
C ASP A 245 15.41 11.30 -2.74
N ALA A 246 15.69 10.03 -3.00
CA ALA A 246 15.83 9.46 -4.33
C ALA A 246 15.42 7.98 -4.33
N PRO A 247 15.02 7.41 -5.49
CA PRO A 247 14.73 5.99 -5.56
C PRO A 247 16.00 5.18 -5.38
N PRO A 248 15.95 4.08 -4.63
CA PRO A 248 17.05 3.14 -4.55
C PRO A 248 17.27 2.50 -5.93
N PRO A 249 18.45 1.90 -6.20
CA PRO A 249 18.58 0.95 -7.28
C PRO A 249 17.46 -0.10 -7.16
N THR A 250 16.80 -0.41 -8.28
CA THR A 250 15.70 -1.38 -8.34
C THR A 250 16.07 -2.62 -7.54
N LEU A 251 15.24 -2.96 -6.55
CA LEU A 251 15.50 -4.12 -5.71
C LEU A 251 15.53 -5.35 -6.60
N ASN A 252 16.56 -6.20 -6.49
CA ASN A 252 16.70 -7.45 -7.23
C ASN A 252 16.44 -7.36 -8.75
N ALA A 253 16.80 -6.25 -9.42
CA ALA A 253 16.95 -6.31 -10.86
C ALA A 253 17.91 -7.48 -11.18
N PRO A 254 17.59 -8.38 -12.14
CA PRO A 254 18.60 -9.29 -12.63
C PRO A 254 19.80 -8.43 -13.00
N ALA A 255 20.98 -8.74 -12.45
CA ALA A 255 22.18 -7.98 -12.75
C ALA A 255 22.21 -7.78 -14.26
N SER A 256 22.13 -6.52 -14.69
CA SER A 256 22.28 -6.16 -16.09
C SER A 256 23.49 -6.92 -16.58
N ALA A 257 23.35 -7.69 -17.67
CA ALA A 257 24.47 -8.37 -18.29
C ALA A 257 25.43 -7.30 -18.82
N GLU A 258 26.25 -6.73 -17.94
CA GLU A 258 27.29 -5.81 -18.30
C GLU A 258 28.41 -6.60 -18.99
N GLY A 259 28.68 -6.21 -20.24
CA GLY A 259 30.05 -6.20 -20.74
C GLY A 259 30.53 -7.45 -21.47
N GLY A 260 29.70 -8.08 -22.30
CA GLY A 260 30.19 -8.94 -23.38
C GLY A 260 30.56 -8.13 -24.63
N ARG A 261 31.70 -7.44 -24.62
CA ARG A 261 32.54 -7.15 -25.81
C ARG A 261 33.99 -6.95 -25.42
#